data_AF-A0A3D3YUJ5-F1
#
_entry.id   AF-A0A3D3YUJ5-F1
#
_cell.length_a   1.000
_cell.length_b   1.000
_cell.length_c   1.000
_cell.angle_alpha   90.00
_cell.angle_beta   90.00
_cell.angle_gamma   90.00
#
_symmetry.space_group_name_H-M   'P 1'
#
loop_
_entity.id
_entity.type
_entity.pdbx_description
1 polymer ?
#
loop_
_entity_poly.entity_id
_entity_poly.type
_entity_poly.pdbx_seq_one_letter_code
_entity_poly.pdbx_strand_id
1 'polypeptide(L)' 'MGYFTMLAAIPGFFLSALITMLLWDVIAPKFGVGNIGYPMAMLITITLWLAVAPLVAAASRKKG' A
#
# COMPACT_ATOMS: atom_id res chain seq x y z
N MET A 1 18.49 -15.51 -1.35
CA MET A 1 17.06 -15.30 -1.63
C MET A 1 16.93 -14.06 -2.51
N GLY A 2 16.79 -14.07 -3.83
CA GLY A 2 16.38 -15.07 -4.80
C GLY A 2 15.36 -14.37 -5.69
N TYR A 3 15.80 -13.75 -6.80
CA TYR A 3 15.06 -12.82 -7.68
C TYR A 3 13.54 -13.07 -7.89
N PHE A 4 13.08 -14.31 -7.78
CA PHE A 4 11.66 -14.68 -7.80
C PHE A 4 10.81 -14.10 -6.66
N THR A 5 11.38 -13.77 -5.50
CA THR A 5 10.64 -13.05 -4.44
C THR A 5 10.29 -11.62 -4.84
N MET A 6 11.10 -10.97 -5.67
CA MET A 6 10.80 -9.65 -6.21
C MET A 6 9.64 -9.72 -7.22
N LEU A 7 9.61 -10.77 -8.06
CA LEU A 7 8.50 -11.00 -9.00
C LEU A 7 7.18 -11.33 -8.29
N ALA A 8 7.23 -12.04 -7.16
CA ALA A 8 6.06 -12.32 -6.33
C ALA A 8 5.50 -11.07 -5.60
N ALA A 9 6.31 -10.02 -5.41
CA ALA A 9 5.86 -8.77 -4.80
C ALA A 9 4.92 -7.97 -5.73
N ILE A 10 5.07 -8.13 -7.05
CA ILE A 10 4.27 -7.43 -8.06
C ILE A 10 2.76 -7.75 -7.93
N PRO A 11 2.31 -9.02 -7.93
CA PRO A 11 0.90 -9.32 -7.72
C PRO A 11 0.40 -8.92 -6.32
N GLY A 12 1.26 -8.98 -5.29
CA GLY A 12 0.92 -8.48 -3.95
C GLY A 12 0.64 -6.97 -3.91
N PHE A 13 1.35 -6.19 -4.72
CA PHE A 13 1.14 -4.75 -4.87
C PHE A 13 -0.23 -4.43 -5.50
N PHE A 14 -0.60 -5.13 -6.58
CA PHE A 14 -1.90 -4.93 -7.23
C PHE A 14 -3.07 -5.36 -6.35
N LEU A 15 -2.91 -6.45 -5.59
CA LEU A 15 -3.91 -6.89 -4.62
C LEU A 15 -4.08 -5.86 -3.49
N SER A 16 -2.98 -5.25 -3.02
CA SER A 16 -3.03 -4.20 -1.98
C SER A 16 -3.78 -2.95 -2.48
N ALA A 17 -3.62 -2.58 -3.75
CA ALA A 17 -4.38 -1.49 -4.37
C ALA A 17 -5.88 -1.80 -4.50
N LEU A 18 -6.22 -3.04 -4.86
CA LEU A 18 -7.61 -3.49 -4.91
C LEU A 18 -8.26 -3.48 -3.52
N ILE A 19 -7.56 -3.97 -2.50
CA ILE A 19 -8.01 -3.91 -1.10
C ILE A 19 -8.18 -2.44 -0.66
N THR A 20 -7.22 -1.57 -0.99
CA THR A 20 -7.30 -0.13 -0.67
C THR A 20 -8.52 0.52 -1.31
N MET A 21 -8.84 0.19 -2.56
CA MET A 21 -10.06 0.67 -3.23
C MET A 21 -11.33 0.19 -2.53
N LEU A 22 -11.40 -1.09 -2.15
CA LEU A 22 -12.55 -1.69 -1.47
C LEU A 22 -12.78 -1.11 -0.07
N LEU A 23 -11.70 -0.93 0.71
CA LEU A 23 -11.78 -0.37 2.06
C LEU A 23 -11.94 1.16 2.04
N TRP A 24 -11.70 1.82 0.90
CA TRP A 24 -11.88 3.26 0.77
C TRP A 24 -13.32 3.68 1.04
N ASP A 25 -14.31 2.86 0.68
CA ASP A 25 -15.73 3.19 0.88
C ASP A 25 -16.10 3.41 2.35
N VAL A 26 -15.37 2.78 3.28
CA VAL A 26 -15.54 2.96 4.74
C VAL A 26 -14.89 4.26 5.23
N ILE A 27 -13.81 4.67 4.58
CA ILE A 27 -12.96 5.80 4.99
C ILE A 27 -13.43 7.11 4.35
N ALA A 28 -13.80 7.07 3.07
CA ALA A 28 -14.25 8.20 2.26
C ALA A 28 -15.29 9.11 2.96
N PRO A 29 -16.42 8.58 3.50
CA PRO A 29 -17.43 9.40 4.16
C PRO A 29 -16.94 10.05 5.46
N LYS A 30 -15.89 9.50 6.11
CA LYS A 30 -15.32 10.06 7.36
C LYS A 30 -14.44 11.27 7.10
N PHE A 31 -13.87 11.37 5.90
CA PHE A 31 -12.98 12.46 5.50
C PHE A 31 -13.65 13.46 4.53
N GLY A 32 -14.93 13.25 4.18
CA GLY A 32 -15.66 14.12 3.25
C GLY A 32 -15.11 14.08 1.81
N VAL A 33 -14.34 13.04 1.47
CA VAL A 33 -13.77 12.83 0.14
C VAL A 33 -14.60 11.82 -0.64
N GLY A 34 -14.69 12.03 -1.96
CA GLY A 34 -15.42 11.12 -2.86
C GLY A 34 -14.78 9.74 -2.97
N ASN A 35 -15.53 8.81 -3.58
CA ASN A 35 -15.02 7.48 -3.86
C ASN A 35 -13.87 7.55 -4.88
N ILE A 36 -12.84 6.73 -4.70
CA ILE A 36 -11.66 6.72 -5.58
C ILE A 36 -11.73 5.54 -6.56
N GLY A 37 -11.36 5.80 -7.81
CA GLY A 37 -11.16 4.74 -8.80
C GLY A 37 -9.85 3.98 -8.58
N TYR A 38 -9.71 2.85 -9.29
CA TYR A 38 -8.54 1.98 -9.22
C TYR A 38 -7.18 2.70 -9.42
N PRO A 39 -7.01 3.66 -10.35
CA PRO A 39 -5.75 4.38 -10.49
C PRO A 39 -5.36 5.20 -9.25
N MET A 40 -6.33 5.83 -8.59
CA MET A 40 -6.07 6.57 -7.35
C MET A 40 -5.75 5.62 -6.19
N ALA A 41 -6.44 4.49 -6.10
CA ALA A 41 -6.09 3.45 -5.12
C ALA A 41 -4.69 2.89 -5.36
N MET A 42 -4.27 2.73 -6.62
CA MET A 42 -2.92 2.35 -6.99
C MET A 42 -1.90 3.37 -6.53
N LEU A 43 -2.13 4.66 -6.79
CA LEU A 43 -1.25 5.74 -6.32
C LEU A 43 -1.13 5.77 -4.78
N ILE A 44 -2.24 5.64 -4.06
CA ILE A 44 -2.24 5.56 -2.59
C ILE A 44 -1.42 4.36 -2.10
N THR A 45 -1.51 3.24 -2.81
CA THR A 45 -0.75 2.04 -2.43
C THR A 45 0.75 2.24 -2.64
N ILE A 46 1.16 2.90 -3.74
CA ILE A 46 2.57 3.25 -3.98
C ILE A 46 3.07 4.20 -2.90
N THR A 47 2.32 5.26 -2.60
CA THR A 47 2.73 6.26 -1.60
C THR A 47 2.86 5.62 -0.22
N LEU A 48 1.95 4.72 0.15
CA LEU A 48 2.02 3.97 1.40
C LEU A 48 3.26 3.07 1.44
N TRP A 49 3.52 2.31 0.37
CA TRP A 49 4.71 1.45 0.27
C TRP A 49 6.01 2.24 0.41
N LEU A 50 6.13 3.37 -0.29
CA LEU A 50 7.31 4.23 -0.23
C LEU A 50 7.47 4.91 1.14
N ALA A 51 6.37 5.29 1.79
CA ALA A 51 6.41 5.92 3.11
C ALA A 51 6.71 4.90 4.23
N VAL A 52 6.19 3.68 4.12
CA VAL A 52 6.34 2.62 5.14
C VAL A 52 7.71 1.97 5.08
N ALA A 53 8.34 1.84 3.91
CA ALA A 53 9.68 1.25 3.77
C ALA A 53 10.74 1.84 4.72
N PRO A 54 10.96 3.18 4.77
CA PRO A 54 11.91 3.76 5.71
C PRO A 54 11.44 3.65 7.17
N LEU A 55 10.13 3.68 7.43
CA LEU A 55 9.57 3.52 8.77
C LEU A 55 9.84 2.13 9.35
N VAL A 56 9.64 1.08 8.54
CA VAL A 56 9.94 -0.31 8.89
C VAL A 56 11.45 -0.50 9.05
N ALA A 57 12.26 0.10 8.19
CA ALA A 57 13.72 0.06 8.31
C ALA A 57 14.22 0.72 9.61
N ALA A 58 13.65 1.87 9.98
CA ALA A 58 13.96 2.55 11.23
C ALA A 58 13.49 1.75 12.46
N ALA A 59 12.28 1.19 12.42
CA ALA A 59 11.73 0.37 13.50
C ALA A 59 12.52 -0.94 13.72
N SER A 60 12.97 -1.58 12.64
CA SER A 60 13.77 -2.81 12.71
C SER A 60 15.15 -2.57 13.32
N ARG A 61 15.73 -1.38 13.10
CA ARG A 61 17.04 -0.99 13.66
C ARG A 61 17.04 -0.88 15.19
N LYS A 62 15.86 -0.72 15.82
CA LYS A 62 15.72 -0.66 17.29
C LYS A 62 15.71 -2.04 17.96
N LYS A 63 15.58 -3.11 17.16
CA LYS A 63 15.44 -4.49 17.65
C LYS A 63 16.73 -5.33 17.49
N GLY A 64 17.78 -4.73 16.93
CA GLY A 64 19.13 -5.29 16.81
C GLY A 64 20.09 -4.67 17.81
#